data_AF-A0A1W9LZQ3-F1
#
_entry.id   AF-A0A1W9LZQ3-F1
#
_cell.length_a   1.000
_cell.length_b   1.000
_cell.length_c   1.000
_cell.angle_alpha   90.00
_cell.angle_beta   90.00
_cell.angle_gamma   90.00
#
_symmetry.space_group_name_H-M   'P 1'
#
loop_
_entity.id
_entity.type
_entity.pdbx_description
1 polymer ?
#
loop_
_entity_poly.entity_id
_entity_poly.type
_entity_poly.pdbx_seq_one_letter_code
_entity_poly.pdbx_strand_id
1 'polypeptide(L)'
;MTLSEVIDVKGSEGNFSVTVKESPRYVDMDKCIACGECAAKCPKKVTSEYNAGTGQRKAIYVKYSQAVPLKYQIDPDKCIYLNKPGKCGACAKACPAGAINFQDTEKIHQLHVGAIIMAPGFQTFDPAKAGIWGYGKLPNVITSMQLERYCSATGPTAGHLIRPSDGKPARKIAFLQCIGSRDENKCGNSYCSSVCCMYAIKEAIIAKDHAPGLQTSIFFMDMRTHGKDFDRYYTKAKQDYGVRFIRCRVHGVEPVNAEGDLRLHYINEDGRQIEEFYDMVVLSVGLETPKPVVELANKLGIAMTSGNFAATSNFLPVLTSRPGIFTCGAFAGPKDIPQSVMEGSAAAAGAARLLCDSRGSLTRE
;
A
#
# COMPACT_ATOMS: atom_id res chain seq x y z
N MET A 1 9.59 6.42 16.57
CA MET A 1 10.33 5.14 16.59
C MET A 1 10.00 4.38 15.32
N THR A 2 11.00 3.98 14.53
CA THR A 2 10.80 3.21 13.28
C THR A 2 11.30 1.78 13.45
N LEU A 3 10.84 0.84 12.62
CA LEU A 3 11.07 -0.60 12.83
C LEU A 3 10.54 -1.06 14.18
N SER A 4 9.37 -0.56 14.56
CA SER A 4 8.78 -0.86 15.85
C SER A 4 7.30 -1.21 15.70
N GLU A 5 6.84 -2.14 16.53
CA GLU A 5 5.46 -2.60 16.58
C GLU A 5 4.94 -2.60 18.02
N VAL A 6 3.68 -2.21 18.19
CA VAL A 6 3.00 -2.31 19.48
C VAL A 6 2.58 -3.77 19.68
N ILE A 7 3.00 -4.37 20.79
CA ILE A 7 2.71 -5.77 21.09
C ILE A 7 1.75 -5.97 22.27
N ASP A 8 1.67 -5.01 23.19
CA ASP A 8 0.76 -5.05 24.34
C ASP A 8 0.34 -3.63 24.77
N VAL A 9 -0.88 -3.49 25.25
CA VAL A 9 -1.41 -2.24 25.83
C VAL A 9 -2.30 -2.57 27.02
N LYS A 10 -1.90 -2.08 28.18
CA LYS A 10 -2.63 -2.22 29.45
C LYS A 10 -3.10 -0.88 29.97
N GLY A 11 -4.08 -0.91 30.87
CA GLY A 11 -4.65 0.27 31.50
C GLY A 11 -5.87 0.82 30.76
N SER A 12 -6.21 2.05 31.11
CA SER A 12 -7.43 2.76 30.70
C SER A 12 -7.10 4.16 30.19
N GLU A 13 -8.11 4.86 29.68
CA GLU A 13 -7.94 6.26 29.26
C GLU A 13 -7.24 7.10 30.35
N GLY A 14 -6.33 7.97 29.92
CA GLY A 14 -5.48 8.76 30.81
C GLY A 14 -4.26 8.02 31.38
N ASN A 15 -4.22 6.69 31.39
CA ASN A 15 -3.13 5.92 31.98
C ASN A 15 -2.92 4.56 31.29
N PHE A 16 -2.39 4.58 30.07
CA PHE A 16 -1.98 3.38 29.34
C PHE A 16 -0.50 3.08 29.56
N SER A 17 -0.18 1.80 29.69
CA SER A 17 1.17 1.26 29.58
C SER A 17 1.26 0.47 28.28
N VAL A 18 2.11 0.94 27.36
CA VAL A 18 2.26 0.40 26.00
C VAL A 18 3.63 -0.26 25.88
N THR A 19 3.63 -1.54 25.54
CA THR A 19 4.85 -2.28 25.22
C THR A 19 5.09 -2.22 23.72
N VAL A 20 6.24 -1.67 23.34
CA VAL A 20 6.65 -1.54 21.93
C VAL A 20 7.93 -2.34 21.69
N LYS A 21 7.88 -3.21 20.69
CA LYS A 21 9.02 -4.01 20.24
C LYS A 21 9.70 -3.30 19.09
N GLU A 22 10.97 -2.93 19.25
CA GLU A 22 11.82 -2.38 18.19
C GLU A 22 12.69 -3.50 17.62
N SER A 23 12.47 -3.83 16.35
CA SER A 23 13.29 -4.80 15.62
C SER A 23 14.70 -4.24 15.36
N PRO A 24 15.74 -5.09 15.41
CA PRO A 24 17.10 -4.66 15.10
C PRO A 24 17.18 -4.12 13.68
N ARG A 25 17.86 -2.98 13.53
CA ARG A 25 18.14 -2.38 12.22
C ARG A 25 19.38 -3.00 11.59
N TYR A 26 20.28 -3.51 12.44
CA TYR A 26 21.63 -3.97 12.11
C TYR A 26 22.53 -2.89 11.46
N VAL A 27 22.13 -1.64 11.61
CA VAL A 27 22.84 -0.45 11.14
C VAL A 27 22.69 0.63 12.21
N ASP A 28 23.81 1.14 12.68
CA ASP A 28 23.91 2.25 13.62
C ASP A 28 23.37 3.54 12.96
N MET A 29 22.31 4.11 13.56
CA MET A 29 21.63 5.28 13.02
C MET A 29 22.48 6.55 13.08
N ASP A 30 23.35 6.69 14.07
CA ASP A 30 24.16 7.89 14.27
C ASP A 30 25.35 7.91 13.31
N LYS A 31 25.88 6.73 12.98
CA LYS A 31 26.99 6.59 12.02
C LYS A 31 26.56 6.52 10.57
N CYS A 32 25.35 6.01 10.28
CA CYS A 32 24.95 5.79 8.89
C CYS A 32 24.75 7.11 8.12
N ILE A 33 25.59 7.35 7.12
CA ILE A 33 25.49 8.52 6.23
C ILE A 33 24.65 8.27 4.96
N ALA A 34 24.02 7.10 4.86
CA ALA A 34 23.15 6.71 3.74
C ALA A 34 23.75 6.84 2.33
N CYS A 35 25.06 6.64 2.16
CA CYS A 35 25.74 6.74 0.86
C CYS A 35 25.44 5.59 -0.13
N GLY A 36 24.97 4.44 0.35
CA GLY A 36 24.55 3.31 -0.49
C GLY A 36 25.62 2.31 -0.93
N GLU A 37 26.90 2.55 -0.61
CA GLU A 37 28.01 1.62 -0.89
C GLU A 37 27.75 0.19 -0.37
N CYS A 38 27.16 0.08 0.82
CA CYS A 38 26.85 -1.19 1.43
C CYS A 38 25.83 -2.01 0.62
N ALA A 39 24.83 -1.36 0.01
CA ALA A 39 23.85 -2.00 -0.86
C ALA A 39 24.46 -2.36 -2.22
N ALA A 40 25.30 -1.49 -2.79
CA ALA A 40 26.00 -1.77 -4.05
C ALA A 40 26.83 -3.06 -3.97
N LYS A 41 27.49 -3.30 -2.83
CA LYS A 41 28.30 -4.52 -2.61
C LYS A 41 27.53 -5.73 -2.09
N CYS A 42 26.25 -5.59 -1.76
CA CYS A 42 25.45 -6.72 -1.29
C CYS A 42 25.15 -7.71 -2.43
N PRO A 43 25.55 -9.00 -2.31
CA PRO A 43 25.32 -9.97 -3.39
C PRO A 43 23.87 -10.48 -3.42
N LYS A 44 23.13 -10.42 -2.30
CA LYS A 44 21.77 -10.94 -2.21
C LYS A 44 20.78 -9.98 -2.89
N LYS A 45 20.09 -10.49 -3.92
CA LYS A 45 18.91 -9.87 -4.51
C LYS A 45 17.65 -10.35 -3.78
N VAL A 46 16.71 -9.45 -3.55
CA VAL A 46 15.45 -9.68 -2.85
C VAL A 46 14.35 -8.93 -3.60
N THR A 47 13.20 -9.55 -3.81
CA THR A 47 12.04 -8.87 -4.39
C THR A 47 11.63 -7.67 -3.53
N SER A 48 11.43 -6.52 -4.16
CA SER A 48 11.12 -5.27 -3.47
C SER A 48 9.61 -5.15 -3.18
N GLU A 49 9.28 -5.11 -1.90
CA GLU A 49 7.91 -4.93 -1.41
C GLU A 49 7.40 -3.51 -1.72
N TYR A 50 8.28 -2.51 -1.61
CA TYR A 50 7.97 -1.12 -1.97
C TYR A 50 7.63 -0.97 -3.47
N ASN A 51 8.30 -1.74 -4.33
CA ASN A 51 7.99 -1.78 -5.76
C ASN A 51 6.89 -2.82 -6.12
N ALA A 52 6.00 -3.15 -5.18
CA ALA A 52 4.86 -4.04 -5.40
C ALA A 52 5.24 -5.39 -6.07
N GLY A 53 6.41 -5.92 -5.75
CA GLY A 53 6.90 -7.20 -6.27
C GLY A 53 7.54 -7.15 -7.67
N THR A 54 7.60 -5.99 -8.33
CA THR A 54 8.08 -5.86 -9.72
C THR A 54 9.54 -5.43 -9.85
N GLY A 55 10.18 -5.07 -8.74
CA GLY A 55 11.60 -4.66 -8.69
C GLY A 55 12.42 -5.52 -7.75
N GLN A 56 13.74 -5.35 -7.81
CA GLN A 56 14.68 -5.98 -6.88
C GLN A 56 15.30 -4.93 -5.95
N ARG A 57 15.45 -5.29 -4.69
CA ARG A 57 16.29 -4.62 -3.70
C ARG A 57 17.40 -5.56 -3.24
N LYS A 58 18.22 -5.08 -2.31
CA LYS A 58 19.26 -5.86 -1.64
C LYS A 58 18.81 -6.25 -0.24
N ALA A 59 19.53 -7.19 0.38
CA ALA A 59 19.27 -7.54 1.78
C ALA A 59 19.55 -6.36 2.73
N ILE A 60 20.55 -5.54 2.44
CA ILE A 60 20.73 -4.22 3.07
C ILE A 60 20.14 -3.14 2.15
N TYR A 61 19.21 -2.33 2.65
CA TYR A 61 18.43 -1.43 1.81
C TYR A 61 17.93 -0.20 2.58
N VAL A 62 17.53 0.83 1.82
CA VAL A 62 16.57 1.86 2.25
C VAL A 62 15.24 1.55 1.58
N LYS A 63 14.10 1.80 2.26
CA LYS A 63 12.77 1.43 1.74
C LYS A 63 12.47 2.12 0.40
N TYR A 64 12.84 3.40 0.30
CA TYR A 64 12.75 4.24 -0.90
C TYR A 64 13.75 5.41 -0.77
N SER A 65 14.00 6.14 -1.86
CA SER A 65 15.07 7.15 -1.91
C SER A 65 14.84 8.36 -1.01
N GLN A 66 13.60 8.71 -0.69
CA GLN A 66 13.23 9.79 0.23
C GLN A 66 12.77 9.28 1.60
N ALA A 67 13.17 8.06 1.99
CA ALA A 67 12.76 7.48 3.28
C ALA A 67 13.16 8.39 4.46
N VAL A 68 12.28 8.48 5.46
CA VAL A 68 12.53 9.20 6.72
C VAL A 68 12.38 8.22 7.90
N PRO A 69 13.43 8.03 8.72
CA PRO A 69 14.79 8.56 8.56
C PRO A 69 15.49 7.91 7.34
N LEU A 70 16.32 8.68 6.63
CA LEU A 70 17.08 8.17 5.50
C LEU A 70 18.27 7.36 6.02
N LYS A 71 18.00 6.12 6.42
CA LYS A 71 18.97 5.21 7.04
C LYS A 71 18.78 3.81 6.50
N TYR A 72 19.89 3.14 6.21
CA TYR A 72 19.86 1.75 5.76
C TYR A 72 19.41 0.81 6.89
N GLN A 73 18.91 -0.36 6.49
CA GLN A 73 18.58 -1.46 7.39
C GLN A 73 18.88 -2.79 6.70
N ILE A 74 19.12 -3.83 7.49
CA ILE A 74 19.33 -5.19 6.97
C ILE A 74 18.07 -6.02 7.22
N ASP A 75 17.60 -6.68 6.17
CA ASP A 75 16.58 -7.71 6.25
C ASP A 75 17.20 -9.00 6.83
N PRO A 76 16.85 -9.39 8.07
CA PRO A 76 17.43 -10.56 8.71
C PRO A 76 17.12 -11.85 7.97
N ASP A 77 15.92 -11.99 7.42
CA ASP A 77 15.45 -13.21 6.76
C ASP A 77 16.15 -13.46 5.43
N LYS A 78 16.71 -12.40 4.82
CA LYS A 78 17.39 -12.49 3.52
C LYS A 78 18.90 -12.33 3.60
N CYS A 79 19.44 -11.78 4.69
CA CYS A 79 20.86 -11.53 4.85
C CYS A 79 21.68 -12.82 4.96
N ILE A 80 22.70 -12.97 4.11
CA ILE A 80 23.57 -14.17 4.13
C ILE A 80 24.39 -14.24 5.42
N TYR A 81 24.87 -13.10 5.93
CA TYR A 81 25.68 -13.08 7.17
C TYR A 81 24.86 -13.50 8.39
N LEU A 82 23.66 -12.93 8.55
CA LEU A 82 22.81 -13.20 9.72
C LEU A 82 22.30 -14.65 9.73
N ASN A 83 22.01 -15.22 8.56
CA ASN A 83 21.59 -16.62 8.45
C ASN A 83 22.75 -17.63 8.47
N LYS A 84 23.96 -17.20 8.08
CA LYS A 84 25.17 -18.03 8.03
C LYS A 84 26.39 -17.19 8.45
N PRO A 85 26.66 -17.07 9.76
CA PRO A 85 27.77 -16.28 10.28
C PRO A 85 29.11 -16.65 9.61
N GLY A 86 29.90 -15.64 9.24
CA GLY A 86 31.20 -15.80 8.58
C GLY A 86 31.16 -16.08 7.06
N LYS A 87 29.99 -16.29 6.45
CA LYS A 87 29.89 -16.52 4.99
C LYS A 87 29.79 -15.25 4.14
N CYS A 88 29.53 -14.10 4.74
CA CYS A 88 29.42 -12.81 4.07
C CYS A 88 30.01 -11.70 4.95
N GLY A 89 29.76 -10.43 4.63
CA GLY A 89 30.33 -9.27 5.31
C GLY A 89 30.68 -8.12 4.35
N ALA A 90 30.33 -8.26 3.06
CA ALA A 90 30.63 -7.25 2.03
C ALA A 90 30.10 -5.85 2.39
N CYS A 91 28.89 -5.76 2.95
CA CYS A 91 28.32 -4.48 3.38
C CYS A 91 29.12 -3.82 4.50
N ALA A 92 29.63 -4.59 5.46
CA ALA A 92 30.46 -4.08 6.56
C ALA A 92 31.82 -3.59 6.05
N LYS A 93 32.49 -4.38 5.19
CA LYS A 93 33.76 -3.99 4.55
C LYS A 93 33.64 -2.75 3.67
N ALA A 94 32.49 -2.57 3.03
CA ALA A 94 32.24 -1.45 2.12
C ALA A 94 31.74 -0.18 2.83
N CYS A 95 31.35 -0.24 4.10
CA CYS A 95 30.76 0.90 4.79
C CYS A 95 31.86 1.84 5.30
N PRO A 96 32.02 3.05 4.72
CA PRO A 96 33.09 3.97 5.13
C PRO A 96 32.87 4.51 6.55
N ALA A 97 31.62 4.57 7.02
CA ALA A 97 31.26 5.08 8.34
C ALA A 97 31.29 4.02 9.45
N GLY A 98 31.60 2.75 9.12
CA GLY A 98 31.59 1.66 10.11
C GLY A 98 30.22 1.46 10.79
N ALA A 99 29.13 1.75 10.09
CA ALA A 99 27.78 1.76 10.67
C ALA A 99 27.12 0.37 10.74
N ILE A 100 27.67 -0.66 10.09
CA ILE A 100 27.06 -2.00 10.09
C ILE A 100 27.29 -2.67 11.45
N ASN A 101 26.21 -3.08 12.10
CA ASN A 101 26.24 -3.77 13.39
C ASN A 101 25.40 -5.05 13.33
N PHE A 102 26.03 -6.19 13.07
CA PHE A 102 25.30 -7.48 13.01
C PHE A 102 24.87 -8.01 14.38
N GLN A 103 25.39 -7.44 15.46
CA GLN A 103 25.08 -7.81 16.83
C GLN A 103 23.93 -6.96 17.40
N ASP A 104 23.32 -6.09 16.60
CA ASP A 104 22.12 -5.35 17.00
C ASP A 104 20.99 -6.33 17.33
N THR A 105 20.30 -6.09 18.45
CA THR A 105 19.26 -6.96 18.99
C THR A 105 17.94 -6.22 19.12
N GLU A 106 16.87 -6.98 19.19
CA GLU A 106 15.55 -6.47 19.54
C GLU A 106 15.59 -5.69 20.87
N LYS A 107 14.83 -4.59 20.94
CA LYS A 107 14.66 -3.78 22.14
C LYS A 107 13.19 -3.69 22.51
N ILE A 108 12.89 -3.81 23.81
CA ILE A 108 11.54 -3.64 24.35
C ILE A 108 11.47 -2.29 25.05
N HIS A 109 10.53 -1.46 24.61
CA HIS A 109 10.27 -0.14 25.17
C HIS A 109 8.95 -0.16 25.94
N GLN A 110 8.95 0.44 27.12
CA GLN A 110 7.75 0.67 27.93
C GLN A 110 7.39 2.15 27.89
N LEU A 111 6.26 2.47 27.28
CA LEU A 111 5.77 3.83 27.12
C LEU A 111 4.53 4.04 28.00
N HIS A 112 4.52 5.10 28.79
CA HIS A 112 3.35 5.53 29.54
C HIS A 112 2.68 6.68 28.79
N VAL A 113 1.43 6.49 28.37
CA VAL A 113 0.70 7.45 27.54
C VAL A 113 -0.74 7.58 28.02
N GLY A 114 -1.33 8.77 27.89
CA GLY A 114 -2.73 8.99 28.29
C GLY A 114 -3.77 8.68 27.21
N ALA A 115 -3.35 8.67 25.94
CA ALA A 115 -4.22 8.41 24.79
C ALA A 115 -3.45 7.68 23.68
N ILE A 116 -4.17 6.93 22.84
CA ILE A 116 -3.62 6.18 21.71
C ILE A 116 -4.38 6.54 20.44
N ILE A 117 -3.68 6.79 19.33
CA ILE A 117 -4.30 6.98 18.01
C ILE A 117 -3.83 5.85 17.09
N MET A 118 -4.75 5.01 16.64
CA MET A 118 -4.48 3.94 15.69
C MET A 118 -4.61 4.45 14.25
N ALA A 119 -3.47 4.58 13.57
CA ALA A 119 -3.40 4.92 12.15
C ALA A 119 -2.57 3.89 11.33
N PRO A 120 -2.84 2.57 11.45
CA PRO A 120 -2.02 1.54 10.79
C PRO A 120 -2.20 1.49 9.25
N GLY A 121 -3.16 2.23 8.71
CA GLY A 121 -3.42 2.28 7.27
C GLY A 121 -4.15 1.03 6.76
N PHE A 122 -3.70 0.52 5.63
CA PHE A 122 -4.32 -0.59 4.90
C PHE A 122 -3.26 -1.44 4.18
N GLN A 123 -3.68 -2.60 3.69
CA GLN A 123 -3.02 -3.37 2.64
C GLN A 123 -3.95 -3.50 1.43
N THR A 124 -3.41 -3.82 0.26
CA THR A 124 -4.26 -4.10 -0.91
C THR A 124 -4.76 -5.53 -0.91
N PHE A 125 -5.96 -5.74 -1.44
CA PHE A 125 -6.46 -7.06 -1.77
C PHE A 125 -5.48 -7.80 -2.68
N ASP A 126 -5.29 -9.10 -2.43
CA ASP A 126 -4.46 -9.99 -3.24
C ASP A 126 -5.33 -10.80 -4.24
N PRO A 127 -5.35 -10.42 -5.53
CA PRO A 127 -6.18 -11.08 -6.53
C PRO A 127 -5.68 -12.48 -6.93
N ALA A 128 -4.47 -12.88 -6.54
CA ALA A 128 -3.92 -14.20 -6.87
C ALA A 128 -4.82 -15.32 -6.32
N LYS A 129 -5.44 -15.10 -5.16
CA LYS A 129 -6.33 -16.08 -4.51
C LYS A 129 -7.63 -16.30 -5.26
N ALA A 130 -8.15 -15.27 -5.94
CA ALA A 130 -9.38 -15.38 -6.72
C ALA A 130 -9.18 -16.12 -8.04
N GLY A 131 -7.97 -16.03 -8.64
CA GLY A 131 -7.55 -16.78 -9.81
C GLY A 131 -8.21 -16.43 -11.16
N ILE A 132 -9.41 -15.84 -11.15
CA ILE A 132 -10.22 -15.60 -12.36
C ILE A 132 -9.65 -14.53 -13.31
N TRP A 133 -8.92 -13.56 -12.79
CA TRP A 133 -8.33 -12.49 -13.59
C TRP A 133 -6.93 -12.82 -14.11
N GLY A 134 -6.41 -14.03 -13.84
CA GLY A 134 -5.09 -14.45 -14.31
C GLY A 134 -3.90 -13.79 -13.60
N TYR A 135 -4.11 -13.01 -12.54
CA TYR A 135 -3.00 -12.41 -11.78
C TYR A 135 -2.09 -13.48 -11.18
N GLY A 136 -0.78 -13.30 -11.33
CA GLY A 136 0.25 -14.28 -10.94
C GLY A 136 0.46 -15.43 -11.92
N LYS A 137 -0.38 -15.56 -12.95
CA LYS A 137 -0.25 -16.55 -14.04
C LYS A 137 0.05 -15.89 -15.38
N LEU A 138 -0.67 -14.82 -15.69
CA LEU A 138 -0.54 -14.01 -16.89
C LEU A 138 0.38 -12.83 -16.57
N PRO A 139 1.60 -12.75 -17.14
CA PRO A 139 2.58 -11.72 -16.75
C PRO A 139 2.08 -10.28 -16.97
N ASN A 140 1.27 -10.07 -18.00
CA ASN A 140 0.74 -8.75 -18.35
C ASN A 140 -0.54 -8.36 -17.60
N VAL A 141 -0.97 -9.18 -16.64
CA VAL A 141 -2.00 -8.80 -15.66
C VAL A 141 -1.29 -8.29 -14.40
N ILE A 142 -1.39 -6.99 -14.13
CA ILE A 142 -0.75 -6.33 -13.00
C ILE A 142 -1.79 -5.69 -12.07
N THR A 143 -1.40 -5.33 -10.85
CA THR A 143 -2.26 -4.52 -9.97
C THR A 143 -2.05 -3.02 -10.21
N SER A 144 -3.01 -2.21 -9.79
CA SER A 144 -2.87 -0.74 -9.76
C SER A 144 -1.61 -0.29 -9.01
N MET A 145 -1.29 -0.93 -7.87
CA MET A 145 -0.06 -0.67 -7.13
C MET A 145 1.21 -0.93 -7.95
N GLN A 146 1.22 -1.94 -8.83
CA GLN A 146 2.35 -2.19 -9.71
C GLN A 146 2.45 -1.13 -10.81
N LEU A 147 1.32 -0.70 -11.38
CA LEU A 147 1.30 0.38 -12.36
C LEU A 147 1.80 1.72 -11.76
N GLU A 148 1.42 2.05 -10.53
CA GLU A 148 1.94 3.23 -9.82
C GLU A 148 3.47 3.20 -9.72
N ARG A 149 4.04 2.01 -9.50
CA ARG A 149 5.50 1.84 -9.49
C ARG A 149 6.08 1.95 -10.89
N TYR A 150 5.39 1.47 -11.93
CA TYR A 150 5.86 1.60 -13.32
C TYR A 150 5.88 3.06 -13.78
N CYS A 151 4.85 3.83 -13.45
CA CYS A 151 4.78 5.27 -13.75
C CYS A 151 5.74 6.11 -12.89
N SER A 152 6.35 5.53 -11.83
CA SER A 152 7.25 6.29 -10.97
C SER A 152 8.65 6.41 -11.58
N ALA A 153 9.20 7.63 -11.61
CA ALA A 153 10.59 7.88 -11.99
C ALA A 153 11.61 7.14 -11.11
N THR A 154 11.27 6.84 -9.85
CA THR A 154 12.09 6.04 -8.92
C THR A 154 11.65 4.57 -8.86
N GLY A 155 10.73 4.19 -9.74
CA GLY A 155 10.21 2.84 -9.87
C GLY A 155 11.14 1.90 -10.63
N PRO A 156 10.78 0.61 -10.72
CA PRO A 156 11.62 -0.41 -11.34
C PRO A 156 11.78 -0.23 -12.86
N THR A 157 10.87 0.48 -13.51
CA THR A 157 10.92 0.78 -14.95
C THR A 157 11.26 2.25 -15.24
N ALA A 158 11.61 3.03 -14.22
CA ALA A 158 11.97 4.45 -14.33
C ALA A 158 10.94 5.29 -15.12
N GLY A 159 9.65 5.02 -14.96
CA GLY A 159 8.56 5.72 -15.67
C GLY A 159 8.15 5.07 -17.00
N HIS A 160 8.86 4.06 -17.49
CA HIS A 160 8.53 3.43 -18.78
C HIS A 160 7.41 2.39 -18.62
N LEU A 161 6.36 2.52 -19.43
CA LEU A 161 5.25 1.57 -19.50
C LEU A 161 5.57 0.40 -20.43
N ILE A 162 6.11 -0.66 -19.84
CA ILE A 162 6.51 -1.88 -20.54
C ILE A 162 5.68 -3.08 -20.09
N ARG A 163 5.44 -4.00 -21.01
CA ARG A 163 4.84 -5.31 -20.75
C ARG A 163 5.78 -6.16 -19.90
N PRO A 164 5.34 -6.70 -18.75
CA PRO A 164 6.16 -7.60 -17.96
C PRO A 164 6.60 -8.88 -18.68
N SER A 165 5.83 -9.36 -19.68
CA SER A 165 6.15 -10.59 -20.40
C SER A 165 7.40 -10.49 -21.27
N ASP A 166 7.55 -9.38 -22.00
CA ASP A 166 8.55 -9.26 -23.07
C ASP A 166 9.30 -7.91 -23.08
N GLY A 167 8.99 -7.01 -22.15
CA GLY A 167 9.61 -5.70 -22.03
C GLY A 167 9.23 -4.70 -23.14
N LYS A 168 8.31 -5.06 -24.05
CA LYS A 168 7.88 -4.14 -25.12
C LYS A 168 6.97 -3.04 -24.56
N PRO A 169 6.92 -1.85 -25.20
CA PRO A 169 6.00 -0.80 -24.80
C PRO A 169 4.53 -1.25 -24.85
N ALA A 170 3.76 -0.94 -23.81
CA ALA A 170 2.32 -1.15 -23.82
C ALA A 170 1.62 -0.05 -24.64
N ARG A 171 0.77 -0.43 -25.59
CA ARG A 171 0.01 0.49 -26.46
C ARG A 171 -1.47 0.52 -26.12
N LYS A 172 -2.00 -0.53 -25.49
CA LYS A 172 -3.40 -0.64 -25.10
C LYS A 172 -3.58 -1.29 -23.73
N ILE A 173 -4.15 -0.54 -22.77
CA ILE A 173 -4.31 -0.95 -21.36
C ILE A 173 -5.79 -0.98 -20.97
N ALA A 174 -6.23 -2.07 -20.33
CA ALA A 174 -7.53 -2.16 -19.69
C ALA A 174 -7.40 -2.05 -18.18
N PHE A 175 -8.27 -1.28 -17.53
CA PHE A 175 -8.41 -1.21 -16.08
C PHE A 175 -9.69 -1.91 -15.67
N LEU A 176 -9.61 -2.86 -14.75
CA LEU A 176 -10.77 -3.59 -14.23
C LEU A 176 -11.09 -3.06 -12.83
N GLN A 177 -12.28 -2.49 -12.66
CA GLN A 177 -12.74 -1.94 -11.39
C GLN A 177 -13.25 -3.00 -10.42
N CYS A 178 -13.29 -2.61 -9.14
CA CYS A 178 -13.89 -3.39 -8.06
C CYS A 178 -13.21 -4.76 -7.83
N ILE A 179 -11.90 -4.85 -8.00
CA ILE A 179 -11.15 -6.08 -7.74
C ILE A 179 -10.98 -6.23 -6.22
N GLY A 180 -11.63 -7.23 -5.61
CA GLY A 180 -11.62 -7.42 -4.16
C GLY A 180 -12.57 -6.50 -3.39
N SER A 181 -13.58 -5.92 -4.06
CA SER A 181 -14.58 -5.03 -3.44
C SER A 181 -15.92 -5.19 -4.15
N ARG A 182 -17.03 -4.98 -3.42
CA ARG A 182 -18.39 -5.25 -3.94
C ARG A 182 -18.49 -6.67 -4.49
N ASP A 183 -17.92 -7.62 -3.75
CA ASP A 183 -17.82 -9.03 -4.12
C ASP A 183 -17.93 -9.93 -2.88
N GLU A 184 -19.17 -10.28 -2.53
CA GLU A 184 -19.44 -11.26 -1.47
C GLU A 184 -19.04 -12.68 -1.88
N ASN A 185 -19.18 -13.01 -3.16
CA ASN A 185 -19.05 -14.39 -3.64
C ASN A 185 -17.61 -14.87 -3.71
N LYS A 186 -16.65 -13.99 -4.07
CA LYS A 186 -15.25 -14.38 -4.30
C LYS A 186 -14.34 -14.08 -3.12
N CYS A 187 -14.59 -12.99 -2.38
CA CYS A 187 -13.72 -12.59 -1.28
C CYS A 187 -14.46 -12.13 0.00
N GLY A 188 -15.80 -12.13 0.01
CA GLY A 188 -16.58 -11.68 1.17
C GLY A 188 -16.56 -10.16 1.40
N ASN A 189 -15.91 -9.38 0.53
CA ASN A 189 -15.81 -7.94 0.66
C ASN A 189 -17.01 -7.25 -0.01
N SER A 190 -18.13 -7.14 0.71
CA SER A 190 -19.35 -6.47 0.23
C SER A 190 -19.20 -4.94 0.08
N TYR A 191 -18.22 -4.35 0.79
CA TYR A 191 -17.98 -2.92 0.81
C TYR A 191 -17.29 -2.40 -0.47
N CYS A 192 -17.38 -1.09 -0.67
CA CYS A 192 -16.64 -0.38 -1.71
C CYS A 192 -15.33 0.16 -1.14
N SER A 193 -14.23 0.03 -1.88
CA SER A 193 -12.92 0.58 -1.48
C SER A 193 -12.76 2.09 -1.65
N SER A 194 -13.83 2.81 -2.05
CA SER A 194 -13.93 4.28 -2.16
C SER A 194 -13.00 4.97 -3.18
N VAL A 195 -11.76 4.54 -3.32
CA VAL A 195 -10.70 5.24 -4.07
C VAL A 195 -10.39 4.65 -5.45
N CYS A 196 -10.82 3.41 -5.73
CA CYS A 196 -10.40 2.67 -6.94
C CYS A 196 -10.84 3.29 -8.26
N CYS A 197 -12.05 3.87 -8.28
CA CYS A 197 -12.51 4.66 -9.42
C CYS A 197 -11.57 5.83 -9.71
N MET A 198 -11.18 6.58 -8.68
CA MET A 198 -10.37 7.79 -8.83
C MET A 198 -8.91 7.50 -9.16
N TYR A 199 -8.28 6.56 -8.47
CA TYR A 199 -6.88 6.24 -8.80
C TYR A 199 -6.76 5.64 -10.20
N ALA A 200 -7.74 4.88 -10.69
CA ALA A 200 -7.68 4.30 -12.03
C ALA A 200 -7.85 5.36 -13.12
N ILE A 201 -8.73 6.36 -12.92
CA ILE A 201 -8.80 7.53 -13.81
C ILE A 201 -7.46 8.25 -13.82
N LYS A 202 -6.88 8.48 -12.65
CA LYS A 202 -5.59 9.13 -12.49
C LYS A 202 -4.47 8.35 -13.18
N GLU A 203 -4.38 7.05 -12.93
CA GLU A 203 -3.41 6.15 -13.56
C GLU A 203 -3.57 6.10 -15.08
N ALA A 204 -4.80 6.08 -15.61
CA ALA A 204 -5.04 6.11 -17.05
C ALA A 204 -4.54 7.41 -17.71
N ILE A 205 -4.78 8.56 -17.07
CA ILE A 205 -4.26 9.87 -17.51
C ILE A 205 -2.72 9.87 -17.45
N ILE A 206 -2.14 9.53 -16.30
CA ILE A 206 -0.68 9.52 -16.11
C ILE A 206 -0.03 8.55 -17.09
N ALA A 207 -0.64 7.39 -17.35
CA ALA A 207 -0.11 6.42 -18.28
C ALA A 207 -0.07 6.96 -19.71
N LYS A 208 -1.09 7.73 -20.12
CA LYS A 208 -1.11 8.42 -21.41
C LYS A 208 -0.04 9.52 -21.50
N ASP A 209 0.25 10.22 -20.40
CA ASP A 209 1.34 11.21 -20.36
C ASP A 209 2.72 10.55 -20.54
N HIS A 210 2.91 9.33 -20.01
CA HIS A 210 4.16 8.57 -20.15
C HIS A 210 4.28 7.87 -21.52
N ALA A 211 3.16 7.53 -22.16
CA ALA A 211 3.12 6.82 -23.43
C ALA A 211 2.16 7.52 -24.41
N PRO A 212 2.66 8.47 -25.24
CA PRO A 212 1.86 9.13 -26.25
C PRO A 212 1.21 8.13 -27.21
N GLY A 213 -0.09 8.30 -27.46
CA GLY A 213 -0.88 7.39 -28.30
C GLY A 213 -1.41 6.14 -27.57
N LEU A 214 -1.13 5.98 -26.27
CA LEU A 214 -1.69 4.90 -25.46
C LEU A 214 -3.23 4.93 -25.46
N GLN A 215 -3.82 3.78 -25.75
CA GLN A 215 -5.26 3.56 -25.61
C GLN A 215 -5.56 3.00 -24.23
N THR A 216 -6.52 3.59 -23.52
CA THR A 216 -6.91 3.15 -22.18
C THR A 216 -8.42 2.95 -22.10
N SER A 217 -8.83 1.82 -21.53
CA SER A 217 -10.24 1.50 -21.27
C SER A 217 -10.44 1.18 -19.79
N ILE A 218 -11.42 1.79 -19.15
CA ILE A 218 -11.81 1.50 -17.76
C ILE A 218 -13.14 0.76 -17.77
N PHE A 219 -13.12 -0.48 -17.28
CA PHE A 219 -14.28 -1.35 -17.14
C PHE A 219 -14.84 -1.23 -15.73
N PHE A 220 -16.09 -0.78 -15.61
CA PHE A 220 -16.70 -0.41 -14.33
C PHE A 220 -18.17 -0.82 -14.22
N MET A 221 -18.69 -0.89 -12.99
CA MET A 221 -20.14 -1.02 -12.73
C MET A 221 -20.78 0.36 -12.56
N ASP A 222 -20.25 1.13 -11.61
CA ASP A 222 -20.63 2.52 -11.33
C ASP A 222 -19.34 3.33 -11.11
N MET A 223 -19.23 4.49 -11.75
CA MET A 223 -18.13 5.42 -11.47
C MET A 223 -18.45 6.21 -10.21
N ARG A 224 -17.63 6.01 -9.17
CA ARG A 224 -17.77 6.69 -7.88
C ARG A 224 -16.72 7.80 -7.76
N THR A 225 -17.07 8.96 -8.30
CA THR A 225 -16.27 10.18 -8.35
C THR A 225 -16.76 11.18 -7.29
N HIS A 226 -17.03 10.69 -6.08
CA HIS A 226 -17.57 11.50 -4.98
C HIS A 226 -16.45 12.28 -4.29
N GLY A 227 -16.38 13.57 -4.56
CA GLY A 227 -15.38 14.48 -3.99
C GLY A 227 -15.40 15.82 -4.72
N LYS A 228 -14.81 16.85 -4.11
CA LYS A 228 -14.69 18.15 -4.75
C LYS A 228 -13.87 18.00 -6.04
N ASP A 229 -14.45 18.40 -7.17
CA ASP A 229 -13.85 18.35 -8.51
C ASP A 229 -13.55 16.94 -9.08
N PHE A 230 -13.97 15.87 -8.41
CA PHE A 230 -13.71 14.50 -8.88
C PHE A 230 -14.49 14.17 -10.17
N ASP A 231 -15.72 14.64 -10.28
CA ASP A 231 -16.51 14.48 -11.50
C ASP A 231 -15.96 15.31 -12.68
N ARG A 232 -15.43 16.50 -12.38
CA ARG A 232 -14.68 17.31 -13.36
C ARG A 232 -13.44 16.57 -13.84
N TYR A 233 -12.72 15.88 -12.95
CA TYR A 233 -11.55 15.08 -13.30
C TYR A 233 -11.92 13.88 -14.19
N TYR A 234 -13.04 13.20 -13.89
CA TYR A 234 -13.60 12.15 -14.74
C TYR A 234 -13.98 12.67 -16.13
N THR A 235 -14.67 13.81 -16.19
CA THR A 235 -15.05 14.46 -17.46
C THR A 235 -13.82 14.83 -18.28
N LYS A 236 -12.79 15.42 -17.64
CA LYS A 236 -11.49 15.71 -18.25
C LYS A 236 -10.81 14.45 -18.80
N ALA A 237 -10.81 13.35 -18.06
CA ALA A 237 -10.25 12.08 -18.53
C ALA A 237 -10.92 11.59 -19.82
N LYS A 238 -12.25 11.73 -19.89
CA LYS A 238 -13.04 11.31 -21.05
C LYS A 238 -12.83 12.25 -22.25
N GLN A 239 -12.95 13.55 -22.05
CA GLN A 239 -12.97 14.56 -23.12
C GLN A 239 -11.56 14.92 -23.62
N ASP A 240 -10.63 15.19 -22.71
CA ASP A 240 -9.31 15.73 -23.06
C ASP A 240 -8.29 14.62 -23.35
N TYR A 241 -8.41 13.49 -22.64
CA TYR A 241 -7.45 12.37 -22.76
C TYR A 241 -8.00 11.18 -23.56
N GLY A 242 -9.28 11.18 -23.91
CA GLY A 242 -9.92 10.09 -24.65
C GLY A 242 -9.89 8.76 -23.91
N VAL A 243 -9.96 8.76 -22.57
CA VAL A 243 -10.10 7.52 -21.78
C VAL A 243 -11.48 6.93 -22.07
N ARG A 244 -11.53 5.66 -22.50
CA ARG A 244 -12.78 4.95 -22.72
C ARG A 244 -13.33 4.44 -21.41
N PHE A 245 -14.61 4.66 -21.17
CA PHE A 245 -15.32 4.16 -20.00
C PHE A 245 -16.37 3.16 -20.47
N ILE A 246 -16.25 1.92 -20.03
CA ILE A 246 -17.07 0.80 -20.48
C ILE A 246 -17.82 0.27 -19.26
N ARG A 247 -19.15 0.42 -19.27
CA ARG A 247 -19.99 -0.03 -18.17
C ARG A 247 -20.19 -1.54 -18.25
N CYS A 248 -19.25 -2.29 -17.71
CA CYS A 248 -19.32 -3.74 -17.60
C CYS A 248 -18.38 -4.24 -16.49
N ARG A 249 -18.82 -5.28 -15.75
CA ARG A 249 -17.94 -6.02 -14.85
C ARG A 249 -17.32 -7.18 -15.60
N VAL A 250 -16.00 -7.12 -15.81
CA VAL A 250 -15.26 -8.19 -16.48
C VAL A 250 -14.98 -9.34 -15.52
N HIS A 251 -15.40 -10.55 -15.91
CA HIS A 251 -15.34 -11.74 -15.06
C HIS A 251 -14.09 -12.61 -15.28
N GLY A 252 -13.31 -12.36 -16.33
CA GLY A 252 -12.09 -13.11 -16.60
C GLY A 252 -11.19 -12.42 -17.62
N VAL A 253 -9.93 -12.86 -17.67
CA VAL A 253 -8.92 -12.43 -18.63
C VAL A 253 -8.33 -13.68 -19.27
N GLU A 254 -8.31 -13.75 -20.59
CA GLU A 254 -7.80 -14.90 -21.32
C GLU A 254 -6.48 -14.58 -22.03
N PRO A 255 -5.47 -15.48 -22.00
CA PRO A 255 -4.30 -15.34 -22.85
C PRO A 255 -4.66 -15.63 -24.30
N VAL A 256 -4.10 -14.86 -25.23
CA VAL A 256 -4.26 -15.08 -26.68
C VAL A 256 -3.13 -15.92 -27.24
N ASN A 257 -1.91 -15.63 -26.80
CA ASN A 257 -0.69 -16.15 -27.40
C ASN A 257 0.45 -16.25 -26.36
N ALA A 258 1.59 -16.79 -26.78
CA ALA A 258 2.77 -16.94 -25.92
C ALA A 258 3.43 -15.59 -25.60
N GLU A 259 3.25 -14.59 -26.46
CA GLU A 259 3.78 -13.22 -26.33
C GLU A 259 3.11 -12.47 -25.16
N GLY A 260 1.93 -12.92 -24.73
CA GLY A 260 1.22 -12.43 -23.55
C GLY A 260 0.13 -11.41 -23.84
N ASP A 261 -0.40 -11.37 -25.06
CA ASP A 261 -1.57 -10.54 -25.37
C ASP A 261 -2.79 -11.08 -24.62
N LEU A 262 -3.64 -10.15 -24.16
CA LEU A 262 -4.76 -10.43 -23.28
C LEU A 262 -6.07 -10.15 -24.00
N ARG A 263 -7.03 -11.04 -23.83
CA ARG A 263 -8.36 -10.95 -24.40
C ARG A 263 -9.41 -10.78 -23.31
N LEU A 264 -10.29 -9.82 -23.51
CA LEU A 264 -11.46 -9.59 -22.67
C LEU A 264 -12.74 -9.85 -23.48
N HIS A 265 -13.65 -10.64 -22.89
CA HIS A 265 -15.02 -10.81 -23.35
C HIS A 265 -15.95 -10.04 -22.42
N TYR A 266 -16.79 -9.18 -22.98
CA TYR A 266 -17.74 -8.40 -22.18
C TYR A 266 -19.00 -8.08 -22.96
N ILE A 267 -20.07 -7.76 -22.25
CA ILE A 267 -21.32 -7.27 -22.83
C ILE A 267 -21.31 -5.75 -22.74
N ASN A 268 -21.53 -5.07 -23.87
CA ASN A 268 -21.64 -3.61 -23.90
C ASN A 268 -23.05 -3.13 -23.47
N GLU A 269 -23.27 -1.82 -23.41
CA GLU A 269 -24.58 -1.27 -23.00
C GLU A 269 -25.72 -1.59 -23.99
N ASP A 270 -25.41 -1.94 -25.24
CA ASP A 270 -26.38 -2.39 -26.24
C ASP A 270 -26.72 -3.89 -26.13
N GLY A 271 -26.17 -4.59 -25.14
CA GLY A 271 -26.38 -6.03 -24.94
C GLY A 271 -25.58 -6.91 -25.92
N ARG A 272 -24.62 -6.35 -26.67
CA ARG A 272 -23.79 -7.10 -27.61
C ARG A 272 -22.56 -7.66 -26.92
N GLN A 273 -22.21 -8.89 -27.26
CA GLN A 273 -20.95 -9.50 -26.84
C GLN A 273 -19.81 -8.90 -27.68
N ILE A 274 -18.81 -8.35 -26.99
CA ILE A 274 -17.62 -7.75 -27.57
C ILE A 274 -16.41 -8.56 -27.13
N GLU A 275 -15.56 -8.86 -28.11
CA GLU A 275 -14.21 -9.38 -27.90
C GLU A 275 -13.22 -8.23 -28.16
N GLU A 276 -12.32 -7.98 -27.20
CA GLU A 276 -11.32 -6.93 -27.34
C GLU A 276 -9.96 -7.33 -26.76
N PHE A 277 -8.90 -6.97 -27.48
CA PHE A 277 -7.51 -7.30 -27.17
C PHE A 277 -6.77 -6.13 -26.51
N TYR A 278 -5.90 -6.46 -25.55
CA TYR A 278 -5.12 -5.54 -24.73
C TYR A 278 -3.69 -6.07 -24.53
N ASP A 279 -2.72 -5.15 -24.47
CA ASP A 279 -1.32 -5.48 -24.16
C ASP A 279 -1.12 -5.73 -22.67
N MET A 280 -1.93 -5.07 -21.84
CA MET A 280 -1.83 -5.11 -20.38
C MET A 280 -3.20 -4.91 -19.75
N VAL A 281 -3.46 -5.64 -18.66
CA VAL A 281 -4.64 -5.49 -17.83
C VAL A 281 -4.21 -5.08 -16.43
N VAL A 282 -4.81 -4.02 -15.91
CA VAL A 282 -4.55 -3.44 -14.60
C VAL A 282 -5.75 -3.73 -13.70
N LEU A 283 -5.51 -4.45 -12.63
CA LEU A 283 -6.50 -4.76 -11.61
C LEU A 283 -6.55 -3.64 -10.58
N SER A 284 -7.66 -2.89 -10.56
CA SER A 284 -7.91 -1.86 -9.55
C SER A 284 -8.29 -2.54 -8.22
N VAL A 285 -7.27 -2.95 -7.48
CA VAL A 285 -7.38 -3.69 -6.20
C VAL A 285 -7.96 -2.84 -5.07
N GLY A 286 -8.83 -3.46 -4.28
CA GLY A 286 -9.44 -2.89 -3.10
C GLY A 286 -8.50 -2.77 -1.90
N LEU A 287 -8.99 -2.12 -0.84
CA LEU A 287 -8.28 -1.91 0.41
C LEU A 287 -8.79 -2.89 1.47
N GLU A 288 -7.88 -3.49 2.22
CA GLU A 288 -8.14 -4.38 3.35
C GLU A 288 -7.31 -3.98 4.56
N THR A 289 -7.74 -4.37 5.75
CA THR A 289 -6.92 -4.23 6.95
C THR A 289 -5.92 -5.39 7.07
N PRO A 290 -4.62 -5.14 7.32
CA PRO A 290 -3.64 -6.21 7.54
C PRO A 290 -4.02 -7.12 8.71
N LYS A 291 -3.86 -8.44 8.57
CA LYS A 291 -4.18 -9.41 9.64
C LYS A 291 -3.56 -9.07 11.00
N PRO A 292 -2.26 -8.72 11.10
CA PRO A 292 -1.67 -8.36 12.39
C PRO A 292 -2.34 -7.14 13.05
N VAL A 293 -2.88 -6.23 12.26
CA VAL A 293 -3.61 -5.05 12.74
C VAL A 293 -4.98 -5.45 13.29
N VAL A 294 -5.69 -6.38 12.63
CA VAL A 294 -6.95 -6.93 13.13
C VAL A 294 -6.73 -7.68 14.45
N GLU A 295 -5.69 -8.50 14.52
CA GLU A 295 -5.30 -9.21 15.75
C GLU A 295 -4.96 -8.25 16.88
N LEU A 296 -4.21 -7.17 16.59
CA LEU A 296 -3.93 -6.13 17.56
C LEU A 296 -5.22 -5.44 18.03
N ALA A 297 -6.09 -5.02 17.12
CA ALA A 297 -7.35 -4.36 17.46
C ALA A 297 -8.24 -5.25 18.37
N ASN A 298 -8.33 -6.54 18.06
CA ASN A 298 -9.05 -7.51 18.88
C ASN A 298 -8.42 -7.67 20.28
N LYS A 299 -7.09 -7.77 20.38
CA LYS A 299 -6.38 -7.78 21.67
C LYS A 299 -6.62 -6.50 22.47
N LEU A 300 -6.78 -5.36 21.78
CA LEU A 300 -7.12 -4.08 22.39
C LEU A 300 -8.59 -3.95 22.76
N GLY A 301 -9.46 -4.93 22.44
CA GLY A 301 -10.89 -4.82 22.71
C GLY A 301 -11.60 -3.76 21.86
N ILE A 302 -11.07 -3.48 20.67
CA ILE A 302 -11.67 -2.56 19.71
C ILE A 302 -12.66 -3.35 18.84
N ALA A 303 -13.90 -2.89 18.78
CA ALA A 303 -14.93 -3.46 17.92
C ALA A 303 -14.57 -3.20 16.45
N MET A 304 -14.80 -4.21 15.62
CA MET A 304 -14.51 -4.18 14.20
C MET A 304 -15.81 -4.29 13.39
N THR A 305 -15.84 -3.65 12.22
CA THR A 305 -16.90 -3.83 11.24
C THR A 305 -16.80 -5.19 10.55
N SER A 306 -17.84 -5.62 9.83
CA SER A 306 -17.81 -6.86 9.02
C SER A 306 -16.72 -6.86 7.95
N GLY A 307 -16.26 -5.68 7.50
CA GLY A 307 -15.14 -5.51 6.58
C GLY A 307 -13.76 -5.48 7.25
N ASN A 308 -13.66 -5.77 8.56
CA ASN A 308 -12.43 -5.70 9.35
C ASN A 308 -11.80 -4.30 9.43
N PHE A 309 -12.60 -3.24 9.40
CA PHE A 309 -12.19 -1.88 9.76
C PHE A 309 -12.58 -1.54 11.19
N ALA A 310 -11.91 -0.59 11.83
CA ALA A 310 -12.30 -0.11 13.16
C ALA A 310 -13.74 0.41 13.14
N ALA A 311 -14.58 -0.07 14.05
CA ALA A 311 -15.95 0.41 14.18
C ALA A 311 -15.95 1.79 14.88
N THR A 312 -16.61 2.76 14.25
CA THR A 312 -16.82 4.12 14.77
C THR A 312 -18.32 4.46 14.66
N SER A 313 -18.72 5.63 15.18
CA SER A 313 -20.12 6.08 15.10
C SER A 313 -20.24 7.41 14.35
N ASN A 314 -21.44 7.71 13.85
CA ASN A 314 -21.70 8.95 13.11
C ASN A 314 -21.43 10.22 13.94
N PHE A 315 -21.65 10.17 15.26
CA PHE A 315 -21.43 11.31 16.16
C PHE A 315 -19.99 11.37 16.69
N LEU A 316 -19.26 10.25 16.64
CA LEU A 316 -17.90 10.11 17.14
C LEU A 316 -17.04 9.36 16.10
N PRO A 317 -16.76 9.98 14.93
CA PRO A 317 -16.22 9.28 13.77
C PRO A 317 -14.75 8.85 13.90
N VAL A 318 -14.03 9.40 14.87
CA VAL A 318 -12.61 9.10 15.15
C VAL A 318 -12.39 8.39 16.48
N LEU A 319 -13.45 8.08 17.22
CA LEU A 319 -13.36 7.29 18.46
C LEU A 319 -13.60 5.82 18.14
N THR A 320 -12.77 4.95 18.72
CA THR A 320 -13.03 3.52 18.71
C THR A 320 -14.03 3.15 19.81
N SER A 321 -14.43 1.87 19.88
CA SER A 321 -15.25 1.37 20.99
C SER A 321 -14.53 1.32 22.34
N ARG A 322 -13.20 1.51 22.38
CA ARG A 322 -12.42 1.55 23.62
C ARG A 322 -12.11 3.01 23.99
N PRO A 323 -12.60 3.51 25.14
CA PRO A 323 -12.30 4.86 25.60
C PRO A 323 -10.78 5.10 25.72
N GLY A 324 -10.34 6.31 25.38
CA GLY A 324 -8.92 6.67 25.29
C GLY A 324 -8.18 6.19 24.04
N ILE A 325 -8.81 5.38 23.17
CA ILE A 325 -8.25 4.95 21.89
C ILE A 325 -9.05 5.54 20.72
N PHE A 326 -8.35 6.25 19.86
CA PHE A 326 -8.86 6.91 18.67
C PHE A 326 -8.37 6.19 17.40
N THR A 327 -9.01 6.46 16.27
CA THR A 327 -8.63 5.91 14.96
C THR A 327 -8.77 6.97 13.88
N CYS A 328 -7.96 6.85 12.82
CA CYS A 328 -8.06 7.73 11.66
C CYS A 328 -7.54 7.06 10.39
N GLY A 329 -7.91 7.60 9.23
CA GLY A 329 -7.44 7.15 7.93
C GLY A 329 -8.05 5.81 7.53
N ALA A 330 -7.35 5.08 6.67
CA ALA A 330 -7.90 3.88 6.03
C ALA A 330 -8.28 2.74 7.01
N PHE A 331 -7.75 2.75 8.23
CA PHE A 331 -8.12 1.76 9.25
C PHE A 331 -9.56 1.94 9.76
N ALA A 332 -10.07 3.18 9.76
CA ALA A 332 -11.47 3.48 10.04
C ALA A 332 -12.40 3.26 8.82
N GLY A 333 -11.88 2.72 7.72
CA GLY A 333 -12.62 2.44 6.50
C GLY A 333 -11.94 3.00 5.25
N PRO A 334 -12.19 2.44 4.04
CA PRO A 334 -11.54 2.86 2.81
C PRO A 334 -11.84 4.33 2.46
N LYS A 335 -10.78 5.12 2.28
CA LYS A 335 -10.87 6.56 2.00
C LYS A 335 -9.61 7.11 1.34
N ASP A 336 -9.72 8.32 0.82
CA ASP A 336 -8.63 9.01 0.15
C ASP A 336 -7.70 9.76 1.12
N ILE A 337 -6.67 10.40 0.57
CA ILE A 337 -5.66 11.14 1.33
C ILE A 337 -6.30 12.36 2.04
N PRO A 338 -7.08 13.24 1.38
CA PRO A 338 -7.72 14.37 2.05
C PRO A 338 -8.56 13.97 3.26
N GLN A 339 -9.41 12.94 3.13
CA GLN A 339 -10.23 12.46 4.24
C GLN A 339 -9.36 11.87 5.36
N SER A 340 -8.29 11.14 5.02
CA SER A 340 -7.35 10.59 6.00
C SER A 340 -6.63 11.68 6.80
N VAL A 341 -6.21 12.77 6.15
CA VAL A 341 -5.54 13.92 6.80
C VAL A 341 -6.51 14.68 7.71
N MET A 342 -7.75 14.87 7.26
CA MET A 342 -8.81 15.48 8.06
C MET A 342 -9.10 14.65 9.32
N GLU A 343 -9.26 13.33 9.19
CA GLU A 343 -9.47 12.44 10.34
C GLU A 343 -8.26 12.40 11.28
N GLY A 344 -7.03 12.46 10.77
CA GLY A 344 -5.84 12.58 11.60
C GLY A 344 -5.87 13.83 12.49
N SER A 345 -6.30 14.96 11.92
CA SER A 345 -6.48 16.21 12.68
C SER A 345 -7.60 16.07 13.73
N ALA A 346 -8.71 15.44 13.38
CA ALA A 346 -9.83 15.21 14.29
C ALA A 346 -9.46 14.26 15.44
N ALA A 347 -8.72 13.18 15.16
CA ALA A 347 -8.23 12.25 16.18
C ALA A 347 -7.24 12.93 17.13
N ALA A 348 -6.36 13.78 16.60
CA ALA A 348 -5.45 14.59 17.42
C ALA A 348 -6.21 15.55 18.33
N ALA A 349 -7.26 16.22 17.83
CA ALA A 349 -8.12 17.08 18.64
C ALA A 349 -8.88 16.29 19.73
N GLY A 350 -9.38 15.10 19.39
CA GLY A 350 -10.03 14.20 20.35
C GLY A 350 -9.09 13.77 21.49
N ALA A 351 -7.86 13.37 21.14
CA ALA A 351 -6.84 13.03 22.11
C ALA A 351 -6.42 14.25 22.96
N ALA A 352 -6.24 15.42 22.34
CA ALA A 352 -5.87 16.64 23.05
C ALA A 352 -6.96 17.08 24.05
N ARG A 353 -8.25 16.93 23.70
CA ARG A 353 -9.36 17.19 24.62
C ARG A 353 -9.29 16.27 25.84
N LEU A 354 -9.03 14.98 25.66
CA LEU A 354 -8.89 14.02 26.76
C LEU A 354 -7.70 14.39 27.68
N LEU A 355 -6.60 14.85 27.09
CA LEU A 355 -5.35 15.15 27.81
C LEU A 355 -5.24 16.60 28.30
N CYS A 356 -6.30 17.40 28.17
CA CYS A 356 -6.27 18.84 28.40
C CYS A 356 -5.74 19.20 29.80
N ASP A 357 -6.23 18.51 30.83
CA ASP A 357 -5.86 18.78 32.23
C ASP A 357 -4.41 18.40 32.57
N SER A 358 -3.78 17.55 31.75
CA SER A 358 -2.39 17.10 31.90
C SER A 358 -1.42 17.80 30.97
N ARG A 359 -1.86 18.84 30.24
CA ARG A 359 -1.02 19.53 29.25
C ARG A 359 0.21 20.14 29.92
N GLY A 360 1.40 19.77 29.45
CA GLY A 360 2.67 20.30 29.94
C GLY A 360 3.27 19.53 31.12
N SER A 361 2.56 18.57 31.73
CA SER A 361 3.04 17.85 32.92
C SER A 361 4.27 16.96 32.68
N LEU A 362 4.52 16.57 31.42
CA LEU A 362 5.65 15.73 31.00
C LEU A 362 6.62 16.46 30.07
N THR A 363 6.46 17.78 29.87
CA THR A 363 7.40 18.58 29.07
C THR A 363 8.74 18.66 29.81
N ARG A 364 9.84 18.39 29.11
CA ARG A 364 11.21 18.52 29.63
C ARG A 364 11.95 19.57 28.80
N GLU A 365 12.80 20.38 29.44
CA GLU A 365 13.67 21.36 28.78
C GLU A 365 14.71 20.72 27.86
#